data_AF-A0A920A947-F1
#
_entry.id   AF-A0A920A947-F1
#
_cell.length_a   1.000
_cell.length_b   1.000
_cell.length_c   1.000
_cell.angle_alpha   90.00
_cell.angle_beta   90.00
_cell.angle_gamma   90.00
#
_symmetry.space_group_name_H-M   'P 1'
#
loop_
_entity.id
_entity.type
_entity.pdbx_description
1 polymer ?
#
loop_
_entity_poly.entity_id
_entity_poly.type
_entity_poly.pdbx_seq_one_letter_code
_entity_poly.pdbx_strand_id
1 'polypeptide(L)' 'MMELIRNIAYETSGYSVFAGVGERTREGNDFYLEMTESQVLDKVALVYGQMNEPPGCRMRVALSGLTIAEKF' A
#
# COMPACT_ATOMS: atom_id res chain seq x y z
N MET A 1 5.04 -4.50 -9.04
CA MET A 1 5.42 -4.27 -7.63
C MET A 1 6.84 -3.75 -7.50
N MET A 2 7.85 -4.44 -8.07
CA MET A 2 9.24 -3.94 -8.12
C MET A 2 9.44 -2.53 -8.69
N GLU A 3 8.67 -2.15 -9.72
CA GLU A 3 8.78 -0.80 -10.31
C GLU A 3 8.34 0.30 -9.32
N LEU A 4 7.32 0.03 -8.50
CA LEU A 4 6.89 0.95 -7.44
C LEU A 4 7.95 1.05 -6.34
N ILE A 5 8.51 -0.08 -5.92
CA ILE A 5 9.61 -0.13 -4.94
C ILE A 5 10.80 0.68 -5.43
N ARG A 6 11.19 0.52 -6.70
CA ARG A 6 12.27 1.28 -7.33
C ARG A 6 12.00 2.78 -7.31
N ASN A 7 10.77 3.19 -7.64
CA ASN A 7 10.41 4.62 -7.66
C ASN A 7 10.41 5.23 -6.23
N ILE A 8 9.98 4.47 -5.22
CA ILE A 8 10.02 4.91 -3.80
C ILE A 8 11.46 4.97 -3.28
N ALA A 9 12.30 3.98 -3.63
CA ALA A 9 13.67 3.89 -3.15
C ALA A 9 14.60 4.94 -3.77
N TYR A 10 14.47 5.20 -5.07
CA TYR A 10 15.47 5.97 -5.82
C TYR A 10 15.00 7.33 -6.33
N GLU A 11 13.72 7.49 -6.68
CA GLU A 11 13.25 8.66 -7.43
C GLU A 11 12.43 9.65 -6.59
N THR A 12 11.85 9.19 -5.47
CA THR A 12 10.89 9.99 -4.70
C THR A 12 11.51 10.51 -3.40
N SER A 13 11.43 11.83 -3.18
CA SER A 13 11.80 12.48 -1.91
C SER A 13 10.66 12.55 -0.89
N GLY A 14 9.43 12.26 -1.31
CA GLY A 14 8.22 12.25 -0.46
C GLY A 14 7.76 10.86 -0.02
N TYR A 15 6.63 10.83 0.68
CA TYR A 15 5.97 9.61 1.12
C TYR A 15 5.04 9.05 0.03
N SER A 16 4.88 7.73 0.00
CA SER A 16 3.94 7.04 -0.87
C SER A 16 2.82 6.37 -0.08
N VAL A 17 1.63 6.25 -0.67
CA VAL A 17 0.50 5.54 -0.06
C VAL A 17 0.01 4.48 -1.02
N PHE A 18 -0.02 3.24 -0.57
CA PHE A 18 -0.60 2.12 -1.29
C PHE A 18 -1.96 1.76 -0.68
N ALA A 19 -3.01 1.72 -1.51
CA ALA A 19 -4.35 1.30 -1.10
C ALA A 19 -4.76 0.05 -1.87
N GLY A 20 -4.66 -1.12 -1.24
CA GLY A 20 -5.09 -2.40 -1.79
C GLY A 20 -6.58 -2.63 -1.60
N VAL A 21 -7.38 -2.42 -2.64
CA VAL A 21 -8.84 -2.52 -2.63
C VAL A 21 -9.30 -3.84 -3.24
N GLY A 22 -9.72 -4.78 -2.39
CA GLY A 22 -10.22 -6.07 -2.84
C GLY A 22 -9.16 -6.95 -3.50
N GLU A 23 -7.89 -6.80 -3.11
CA GLU A 23 -6.78 -7.63 -3.60
C GLU A 23 -6.77 -9.02 -2.94
N ARG A 24 -5.95 -9.93 -3.47
CA ARG A 24 -5.72 -11.22 -2.81
C ARG A 24 -4.81 -11.01 -1.60
N THR A 25 -5.18 -11.61 -0.47
CA THR A 25 -4.38 -11.55 0.77
C THR A 25 -2.95 -12.06 0.57
N ARG A 26 -2.76 -13.09 -0.28
CA ARG A 26 -1.43 -13.58 -0.66
C ARG A 26 -0.59 -12.50 -1.34
N GLU A 27 -1.15 -11.80 -2.33
CA GLU A 27 -0.44 -10.75 -3.07
C GLU A 27 -0.10 -9.57 -2.14
N GLY A 28 -0.99 -9.23 -1.20
CA GLY A 28 -0.71 -8.23 -0.16
C GLY A 28 0.45 -8.63 0.77
N ASN A 29 0.52 -9.91 1.16
CA ASN A 29 1.60 -10.43 1.99
C ASN A 29 2.95 -10.43 1.25
N ASP A 30 2.95 -10.93 0.00
CA ASP A 30 4.16 -10.96 -0.84
C ASP A 30 4.69 -9.52 -1.02
N PHE A 31 3.80 -8.55 -1.26
CA PHE A 31 4.17 -7.14 -1.37
C PHE A 31 4.74 -6.53 -0.08
N TYR A 32 4.17 -6.86 1.07
CA TYR A 32 4.68 -6.39 2.36
C TYR A 32 6.10 -6.92 2.63
N LEU A 33 6.36 -8.19 2.30
CA LEU A 33 7.69 -8.79 2.42
C LEU A 33 8.69 -8.12 1.48
N GLU A 34 8.34 -7.90 0.21
CA GLU A 34 9.20 -7.19 -0.75
C GLU A 34 9.56 -5.76 -0.27
N MET A 35 8.59 -5.04 0.31
CA MET A 35 8.81 -3.70 0.88
C MET A 35 9.73 -3.73 2.11
N THR A 36 9.62 -4.78 2.92
CA THR A 36 10.46 -4.99 4.11
C THR A 36 11.90 -5.29 3.70
N GLU A 37 12.09 -6.22 2.76
CA GLU A 37 13.41 -6.60 2.22
C GLU A 37 14.09 -5.42 1.53
N SER A 38 13.31 -4.57 0.86
CA SER A 38 13.80 -3.36 0.19
C SER A 38 14.03 -2.18 1.13
N GLN A 39 13.72 -2.30 2.42
CA GLN A 39 13.89 -1.27 3.45
C GLN A 39 13.23 0.07 3.14
N VAL A 40 12.06 0.04 2.48
CA VAL A 40 11.30 1.25 2.09
C VAL A 40 10.03 1.47 2.91
N LEU A 41 9.78 0.62 3.91
CA LEU A 41 8.60 0.70 4.79
C LEU A 41 8.50 2.02 5.56
N ASP A 42 9.60 2.73 5.78
CA ASP A 42 9.64 4.04 6.43
C ASP A 42 9.07 5.17 5.54
N LYS A 43 9.01 4.95 4.22
CA LYS A 43 8.55 5.93 3.22
C LYS A 43 7.21 5.59 2.59
N VAL A 44 6.60 4.46 2.96
CA VAL A 44 5.33 4.01 2.38
C VAL A 44 4.30 3.67 3.45
N ALA A 45 3.09 4.18 3.29
CA ALA A 45 1.92 3.74 4.04
C ALA A 45 1.19 2.66 3.26
N LEU A 46 0.94 1.50 3.88
CA LEU A 46 0.21 0.38 3.28
C LEU A 46 -1.19 0.27 3.91
N VAL A 47 -2.23 0.36 3.08
CA VAL A 47 -3.63 0.25 3.50
C VAL A 47 -4.28 -0.90 2.75
N TYR A 48 -4.87 -1.86 3.46
CA TYR A 48 -5.41 -3.08 2.86
C TYR A 48 -6.87 -3.31 3.21
N GLY A 49 -7.68 -3.63 2.21
CA GLY A 49 -9.05 -4.10 2.35
C GLY A 49 -9.27 -5.25 1.40
N GLN A 50 -8.83 -6.43 1.80
CA GLN A 50 -8.63 -7.62 0.95
C GLN A 50 -9.97 -8.26 0.51
N MET A 51 -9.92 -9.22 -0.43
CA MET A 51 -11.11 -9.94 -0.93
C MET A 51 -11.94 -10.63 0.16
N ASN A 52 -11.31 -11.05 1.26
CA ASN A 52 -11.98 -11.72 2.37
C ASN A 52 -12.74 -10.77 3.30
N GLU A 53 -12.57 -9.45 3.16
CA GLU A 53 -13.27 -8.46 3.97
C GLU A 53 -14.71 -8.22 3.49
N PRO A 54 -15.65 -7.81 4.38
CA PRO A 54 -17.00 -7.42 3.99
C PRO A 54 -17.01 -6.33 2.90
N PRO A 55 -18.03 -6.28 2.02
CA PRO A 55 -18.09 -5.34 0.91
C PRO A 55 -18.03 -3.86 1.36
N GLY A 56 -18.56 -3.54 2.54
CA GLY A 56 -18.46 -2.20 3.13
C GLY A 56 -17.02 -1.77 3.42
N CYS A 57 -16.19 -2.68 3.91
CA CYS A 57 -14.77 -2.41 4.16
C CYS A 57 -14.03 -2.13 2.84
N ARG A 58 -14.27 -2.97 1.81
CA ARG A 58 -13.65 -2.79 0.49
C ARG A 58 -14.07 -1.48 -0.18
N MET A 59 -15.33 -1.07 -0.04
CA MET A 59 -15.81 0.20 -0.59
C MET A 59 -15.12 1.43 0.04
N ARG A 60 -14.75 1.34 1.32
CA ARG A 60 -14.22 2.47 2.09
C ARG A 60 -12.71 2.52 2.18
N VAL A 61 -12.01 1.39 1.99
CA VAL A 61 -10.55 1.34 2.19
C VAL A 61 -9.77 2.29 1.27
N ALA A 62 -10.27 2.55 0.07
CA ALA A 62 -9.69 3.55 -0.84
C ALA A 62 -9.71 4.96 -0.23
N LEU A 63 -10.79 5.32 0.47
CA LEU A 63 -10.92 6.63 1.12
C LEU A 63 -9.99 6.77 2.32
N SER A 64 -9.76 5.67 3.06
CA SER A 64 -8.75 5.65 4.13
C SER A 64 -7.35 5.91 3.57
N GLY A 65 -7.00 5.29 2.43
CA GLY A 65 -5.76 5.58 1.72
C GLY A 65 -5.66 7.04 1.28
N LEU A 66 -6.73 7.59 0.69
CA LEU A 66 -6.77 9.01 0.28
C LEU A 66 -6.58 9.95 1.47
N THR A 67 -7.23 9.69 2.60
CA THR A 67 -7.11 10.52 3.81
C THR A 67 -5.68 10.56 4.34
N ILE A 68 -4.97 9.43 4.27
CA ILE A 68 -3.56 9.36 4.65
C ILE A 68 -2.71 10.17 3.66
N ALA A 69 -2.98 10.06 2.36
CA ALA A 69 -2.27 10.82 1.33
C ALA A 69 -2.49 12.34 1.45
N GLU A 70 -3.69 12.79 1.80
CA GLU A 70 -4.01 14.21 1.99
C GLU A 70 -3.30 14.86 3.18
N LYS A 71 -2.83 14.06 4.15
CA LYS A 71 -2.12 14.56 5.33
C LYS A 71 -0.63 14.82 5.07
N PHE A 72 -0.03 14.12 4.11
CA PHE A 72 1.40 14.15 3.83
C PHE A 72 1.84 15.37 3.02
#